data_AF-A0A431MDG5-F1
#
_entry.id   AF-A0A431MDG5-F1
#
_cell.length_a   1.000
_cell.length_b   1.000
_cell.length_c   1.000
_cell.angle_alpha   90.00
_cell.angle_beta   90.00
_cell.angle_gamma   90.00
#
_symmetry.space_group_name_H-M   'P 1'
#
loop_
_entity.id
_entity.type
_entity.pdbx_description
1 polymer ?
#
loop_
_entity_poly.entity_id
_entity_poly.type
_entity_poly.pdbx_seq_one_letter_code
_entity_poly.pdbx_strand_id
1 'polypeptide(L)' 'MFVIKGTDTSGNVQLRRETPEATLKKARELTEDGCWDVCITAPDGHVYQTSEFESRARPA' A
#
# COMPACT_ATOMS: atom_id res chain seq x y z
N MET A 1 -5.26 1.92 -11.36
CA MET A 1 -5.49 2.57 -10.05
C MET A 1 -5.10 1.60 -8.94
N PHE A 2 -4.29 2.04 -7.99
CA PHE A 2 -3.89 1.27 -6.81
C PHE A 2 -4.64 1.77 -5.58
N VAL A 3 -4.93 0.88 -4.63
CA VAL A 3 -5.59 1.21 -3.37
C VAL A 3 -4.72 0.70 -2.23
N ILE A 4 -4.39 1.58 -1.29
CA ILE A 4 -3.67 1.25 -0.07
C ILE A 4 -4.71 1.16 1.04
N LYS A 5 -4.67 0.07 1.79
CA LYS A 5 -5.44 -0.15 3.01
C LYS A 5 -4.47 -0.23 4.18
N GLY A 6 -4.87 0.30 5.32
CA GLY A 6 -4.20 0.10 6.60
C GLY A 6 -5.18 0.31 7.73
N THR A 7 -4.78 -0.06 8.94
CA THR A 7 -5.57 0.15 10.16
C THR A 7 -4.77 1.00 11.13
N ASP A 8 -5.37 2.07 11.64
CA ASP A 8 -4.85 2.91 12.70
C ASP A 8 -5.73 2.81 13.96
N THR A 9 -5.38 3.54 15.02
CA THR A 9 -6.17 3.56 16.26
C THR A 9 -7.59 4.11 16.06
N SER A 10 -7.83 4.85 14.96
CA SER A 10 -9.13 5.41 14.59
C SER A 10 -9.96 4.46 13.71
N GLY A 11 -9.37 3.39 13.17
CA GLY A 11 -10.04 2.40 12.34
C GLY A 11 -9.32 2.13 11.02
N ASN A 12 -10.08 1.95 9.93
CA ASN A 12 -9.51 1.60 8.63
C ASN A 12 -9.24 2.86 7.81
N VAL A 13 -8.02 2.99 7.30
CA VAL A 13 -7.62 4.00 6.31
C VAL A 13 -7.53 3.40 4.91
N GLN A 14 -8.09 4.12 3.94
CA GLN A 14 -8.04 3.77 2.53
C GLN A 14 -7.60 4.96 1.70
N LEU A 15 -6.52 4.78 0.93
CA LEU A 15 -5.95 5.81 0.05
C LEU A 15 -5.80 5.26 -1.36
N ARG A 16 -5.90 6.12 -2.35
CA ARG A 16 -5.77 5.72 -3.76
C ARG A 16 -4.57 6.41 -4.40
N ARG A 17 -3.86 5.68 -5.27
CA ARG A 17 -2.68 6.17 -5.98
C ARG A 17 -2.68 5.71 -7.42
N GLU A 18 -2.15 6.54 -8.30
CA GLU A 18 -2.12 6.27 -9.75
C GLU A 18 -0.88 5.46 -10.14
N THR A 19 0.23 5.63 -9.42
CA THR A 19 1.50 4.98 -9.74
C THR A 19 1.94 3.97 -8.67
N PRO A 20 2.68 2.91 -9.04
CA PRO A 20 3.26 1.97 -8.08
C PRO A 20 4.18 2.64 -7.06
N GLU A 21 5.00 3.61 -7.50
CA GLU A 21 5.95 4.32 -6.64
C GLU A 21 5.25 5.16 -5.57
N ALA A 22 4.21 5.92 -5.95
CA ALA A 22 3.43 6.70 -5.00
C ALA A 22 2.63 5.80 -4.04
N THR A 23 2.24 4.61 -4.51
CA THR A 23 1.58 3.59 -3.70
C THR A 23 2.51 3.06 -2.61
N LEU A 24 3.72 2.66 -2.99
CA LEU A 24 4.75 2.17 -2.07
C LEU A 24 5.17 3.22 -1.06
N LYS A 25 5.45 4.44 -1.53
CA LYS A 25 5.80 5.55 -0.66
C LYS A 25 4.74 5.73 0.42
N LYS A 26 3.46 5.78 0.03
CA LYS A 26 2.38 6.03 0.98
C LYS A 26 2.11 4.82 1.90
N ALA A 27 2.29 3.59 1.41
CA ALA A 27 2.19 2.40 2.26
C ALA A 27 3.27 2.37 3.35
N ARG A 28 4.51 2.79 3.03
CA ARG A 28 5.58 2.95 4.01
C ARG A 28 5.27 4.04 5.05
N GLU A 29 4.84 5.21 4.58
CA GLU A 29 4.41 6.29 5.47
C GLU A 29 3.34 5.80 6.45
N LEU A 30 2.35 5.01 6.02
CA LEU A 30 1.34 4.45 6.93
C LEU A 30 1.96 3.52 7.99
N THR A 31 2.88 2.64 7.61
CA THR A 31 3.58 1.77 8.57
C THR A 31 4.43 2.58 9.55
N GLU A 32 5.13 3.61 9.09
CA GLU A 32 5.94 4.51 9.92
C GLU A 32 5.08 5.36 10.87
N ASP A 33 3.89 5.79 10.41
CA ASP A 33 2.89 6.51 11.20
C ASP A 33 2.19 5.60 12.24
N GLY A 34 2.52 4.30 12.27
CA GLY A 34 2.00 3.33 13.25
C GLY A 34 0.75 2.58 12.79
N CYS A 35 0.38 2.64 11.51
CA CYS A 35 -0.68 1.80 10.96
C CYS A 35 -0.20 0.35 10.82
N TRP A 36 -1.10 -0.59 11.07
CA TRP A 36 -0.88 -2.03 10.88
C TRP A 36 -1.79 -2.59 9.76
N ASP A 37 -1.60 -3.86 9.41
CA ASP A 37 -2.30 -4.56 8.32
C ASP A 37 -2.25 -3.82 6.97
N VAL A 38 -1.12 -3.15 6.68
CA VAL A 38 -0.97 -2.35 5.46
C VAL A 38 -0.90 -3.26 4.23
N CYS A 39 -1.87 -3.11 3.33
CA CYS A 39 -2.00 -3.88 2.10
C CYS A 39 -2.23 -2.99 0.89
N ILE A 40 -1.80 -3.45 -0.28
CA ILE A 40 -1.94 -2.75 -1.56
C ILE A 40 -2.80 -3.61 -2.49
N THR A 41 -3.95 -3.09 -2.91
CA THR A 41 -4.72 -3.64 -4.03
C THR A 41 -4.25 -3.00 -5.33
N ALA A 42 -3.73 -3.81 -6.24
CA ALA A 42 -3.27 -3.36 -7.55
C ALA A 42 -4.43 -3.34 -8.58
N PRO A 43 -4.24 -2.73 -9.76
CA PRO A 43 -5.27 -2.63 -10.79
C PRO A 43 -5.72 -3.99 -11.35
N ASP A 44 -4.89 -5.02 -11.18
CA ASP A 44 -5.20 -6.42 -11.53
C ASP A 44 -6.20 -7.07 -10.54
N GLY A 45 -6.59 -6.36 -9.47
CA GLY A 45 -7.48 -6.84 -8.43
C GLY A 45 -6.79 -7.68 -7.35
N HIS A 46 -5.49 -7.94 -7.48
CA HIS A 46 -4.72 -8.67 -6.49
C HIS A 46 -4.34 -7.77 -5.31
N VAL A 47 -4.32 -8.37 -4.13
CA VAL A 47 -3.89 -7.74 -2.88
C VAL A 47 -2.50 -8.24 -2.53
N TYR A 48 -1.59 -7.31 -2.28
CA TYR A 48 -0.21 -7.58 -1.94
C TYR A 48 0.12 -6.94 -0.59
N GLN A 49 0.97 -7.60 0.19
CA GLN A 49 1.66 -6.94 1.30
C GLN A 49 2.65 -5.91 0.74
N THR A 50 2.96 -4.86 1.52
CA THR A 50 3.87 -3.79 1.08
C THR A 50 5.21 -4.33 0.57
N SER A 51 5.80 -5.31 1.25
CA SER A 51 7.07 -5.94 0.86
C SER A 51 6.96 -6.75 -0.43
N GLU A 52 5.86 -7.49 -0.63
CA GLU A 52 5.64 -8.25 -1.87
C GLU A 52 5.43 -7.32 -3.06
N PHE A 53 4.68 -6.25 -2.86
CA PHE A 53 4.45 -5.24 -3.88
C PHE A 53 5.76 -4.52 -4.25
N GLU A 54 6.62 -4.23 -3.28
CA GLU A 54 7.94 -3.64 -3.52
C GLU A 54 8.81 -4.51 -4.42
N SER A 55 8.85 -5.83 -4.14
CA SER A 55 9.62 -6.77 -4.95
C SER A 55 9.15 -6.84 -6.41
N ARG A 56 7.89 -6.49 -6.69
CA ARG A 56 7.31 -6.49 -8.04
C ARG A 56 7.36 -5.14 -8.74
N ALA A 57 7.30 -4.05 -7.98
CA ALA A 57 7.32 -2.70 -8.54
C ALA A 57 8.73 -2.28 -9.00
N ARG A 58 9.77 -2.95 -8.51
CA ARG A 58 11.15 -2.70 -8.94
C ARG A 58 11.34 -3.26 -10.36
N PRO A 59 11.61 -2.41 -11.37
CA PRO A 59 12.00 -2.91 -12.68
C PRO A 59 13.33 -3.66 -12.57
N ALA A 60 13.44 -4.77 -13.31
CA ALA A 60 14.67 -5.56 -13.43
C ALA A 60 15.84 -4.73 -13.99
#